data_AF-A0A3Q3MX31-F1
#
_entry.id   AF-A0A3Q3MX31-F1
#
_cell.length_a   1.000
_cell.length_b   1.000
_cell.length_c   1.000
_cell.angle_alpha   90.00
_cell.angle_beta   90.00
_cell.angle_gamma   90.00
#
_symmetry.space_group_name_H-M   'P 1'
#
loop_
_entity.id
_entity.type
_entity.pdbx_description
1 polymer ?
#
loop_
_entity_poly.entity_id
_entity_poly.type
_entity_poly.pdbx_seq_one_letter_code
_entity_poly.pdbx_strand_id
1 'polypeptide(L)'
;MCLSAFILEDLRGRFPEPLKEEDFDKFIVFDGSSPEDVSHARQLWSSLSLLPPQESRLVSADIHQRLPVSRPQRTAATSAAPRLAAPGPPDISALRQRQEERQRYVAMAEQRKEILALLRRQREQRIQKELLSVPFKPKTKLNREKVQPQKPSESEMDEELVRQLQ
;
A
#
# COMPACT_ATOMS: atom_id res chain seq x y z
N MET A 1 -3.38 3.16 41.14
CA MET A 1 -2.09 3.10 40.42
C MET A 1 -2.29 3.75 39.06
N CYS A 2 -1.88 5.01 38.99
CA CYS A 2 -1.87 5.81 37.76
C CYS A 2 -0.48 5.67 37.15
N LEU A 3 -0.36 5.00 36.00
CA LEU A 3 0.86 4.97 35.19
C LEU A 3 0.62 5.47 33.76
N SER A 4 -0.49 6.17 33.52
CA SER A 4 -0.77 6.84 32.24
C SER A 4 -0.24 8.28 32.18
N ALA A 5 0.57 8.70 33.16
CA ALA A 5 1.02 10.08 33.31
C ALA A 5 2.52 10.30 33.03
N PHE A 6 3.24 9.32 32.43
CA PHE A 6 4.69 9.46 32.25
C PHE A 6 5.18 9.65 30.82
N ILE A 7 4.31 9.67 29.80
CA ILE A 7 4.74 9.93 28.42
C ILE A 7 3.78 10.91 27.72
N LEU A 8 3.53 12.06 28.35
CA LEU A 8 2.83 13.17 27.70
C LEU A 8 3.49 14.54 27.94
N GLU A 9 4.77 14.55 28.33
CA GLU A 9 5.53 15.80 28.55
C GLU A 9 6.90 15.86 27.86
N ASP A 10 7.20 15.00 26.88
CA ASP A 10 8.53 15.01 26.22
C ASP A 10 8.52 15.36 24.72
N LEU A 11 7.42 15.97 24.22
CA LEU A 11 7.32 16.47 22.84
C LEU A 11 7.35 18.01 22.76
N ARG A 12 8.08 18.65 23.68
CA ARG A 12 8.48 20.07 23.56
C ARG A 12 10.00 20.22 23.41
N GLY A 13 10.71 19.17 23.02
CA GLY A 13 12.15 19.20 22.82
C GLY A 13 12.52 18.80 21.40
N ARG A 14 13.10 19.75 20.67
CA ARG A 14 14.01 19.49 19.54
C ARG A 14 13.32 19.11 18.22
N PHE A 15 12.95 20.14 17.46
CA PHE A 15 13.13 20.06 16.02
C PHE A 15 14.59 19.60 15.77
N PRO A 16 14.83 18.52 15.01
CA PRO A 16 16.19 18.21 14.62
C PRO A 16 16.70 19.41 13.83
N GLU A 17 17.79 20.01 14.29
CA GLU A 17 18.61 20.93 13.50
C GLU A 17 18.75 20.37 12.09
N PRO A 18 18.67 21.20 11.02
CA PRO A 18 18.91 20.72 9.68
C PRO A 18 20.29 20.04 9.68
N LEU A 19 20.28 18.72 9.55
CA LEU A 19 21.50 17.92 9.45
C LEU A 19 22.29 18.52 8.30
N LYS A 20 23.47 19.03 8.62
CA LYS A 20 24.35 19.63 7.62
C LYS A 20 24.68 18.51 6.62
N GLU A 21 24.84 18.82 5.34
CA GLU A 21 25.12 17.84 4.29
C GLU A 21 26.27 16.87 4.68
N GLU A 22 27.23 17.38 5.45
CA GLU A 22 28.33 16.68 6.12
C GLU A 22 27.92 15.45 6.98
N ASP A 23 26.74 15.47 7.62
CA ASP A 23 26.28 14.38 8.48
C ASP A 23 25.76 13.19 7.66
N PHE A 24 25.18 13.44 6.48
CA PHE A 24 24.68 12.37 5.59
C PHE A 24 25.81 11.58 4.96
N ASP A 25 26.91 12.25 4.60
CA ASP A 25 28.08 11.60 4.03
C ASP A 25 28.76 10.65 5.03
N LYS A 26 28.60 10.89 6.33
CA LYS A 26 29.13 10.01 7.39
C LYS A 26 28.34 8.71 7.55
N PHE A 27 27.04 8.69 7.21
CA PHE A 27 26.17 7.51 7.37
C PHE A 27 25.84 6.81 6.05
N ILE A 28 26.08 7.46 4.90
CA ILE A 28 25.82 6.91 3.58
C ILE A 28 27.16 6.53 2.92
N VAL A 29 27.60 5.29 3.20
CA VAL A 29 28.77 4.67 2.58
C VAL A 29 28.31 3.66 1.53
N PHE A 30 28.66 3.91 0.26
CA PHE A 30 28.40 3.00 -0.84
C PHE A 30 29.69 2.27 -1.21
N ASP A 31 29.80 0.99 -0.86
CA ASP A 31 30.93 0.15 -1.22
C ASP A 31 30.56 -0.76 -2.41
N GLY A 32 31.50 -0.98 -3.32
CA GLY A 32 31.32 -1.82 -4.52
C GLY A 32 30.36 -1.28 -5.60
N SER A 33 29.81 -0.07 -5.46
CA SER A 33 28.96 0.58 -6.48
C SER A 33 29.78 1.48 -7.42
N SER A 34 29.29 1.69 -8.64
CA SER A 34 29.90 2.62 -9.59
C SER A 34 29.76 4.07 -9.10
N PRO A 35 30.67 4.99 -9.45
CA PRO A 35 30.58 6.39 -9.02
C PRO A 35 29.31 7.08 -9.53
N GLU A 36 28.76 6.62 -10.66
CA GLU A 36 27.50 7.08 -11.22
C GLU A 36 26.31 6.64 -10.34
N ASP A 37 26.26 5.39 -9.89
CA ASP A 37 25.18 4.92 -9.02
C ASP A 37 25.21 5.63 -7.66
N VAL A 38 26.41 5.92 -7.15
CA VAL A 38 26.59 6.67 -5.90
C VAL A 38 26.02 8.07 -6.01
N SER A 39 26.26 8.79 -7.12
CA SER A 39 25.74 10.14 -7.29
C SER A 39 24.21 10.16 -7.42
N HIS A 40 23.64 9.21 -8.17
CA HIS A 40 22.19 9.05 -8.29
C HIS A 40 21.55 8.75 -6.93
N ALA A 41 22.13 7.83 -6.16
CA ALA A 41 21.62 7.48 -4.84
C ALA A 41 21.69 8.68 -3.90
N ARG A 42 22.80 9.43 -3.87
CA ARG A 42 22.91 10.67 -3.07
C ARG A 42 21.82 11.67 -3.46
N GLN A 43 21.63 11.95 -4.75
CA GLN A 43 20.60 12.87 -5.23
C GLN A 43 19.18 12.43 -4.81
N LEU A 44 18.89 11.13 -4.90
CA LEU A 44 17.62 10.56 -4.46
C LEU A 44 17.39 10.79 -2.96
N TRP A 45 18.35 10.41 -2.12
CA TRP A 45 18.23 10.54 -0.67
C TRP A 45 18.13 11.99 -0.23
N SER A 46 18.88 12.90 -0.87
CA SER A 46 18.75 14.34 -0.64
C SER A 46 17.34 14.84 -0.97
N SER A 47 16.72 14.37 -2.06
CA SER A 47 15.37 14.78 -2.44
C SER A 47 14.28 14.38 -1.44
N LEU A 48 14.48 13.27 -0.70
CA LEU A 48 13.53 12.78 0.31
C LEU A 48 13.59 13.58 1.63
N SER A 49 14.72 14.26 1.88
CA SER A 49 14.87 15.15 3.05
C SER A 49 14.20 16.51 2.84
N LEU A 50 13.80 16.84 1.61
CA LEU A 50 13.04 18.05 1.31
C LEU A 50 11.60 17.89 1.79
N LEU A 51 11.09 18.91 2.46
CA LEU A 51 9.69 18.94 2.87
C LEU A 51 8.80 18.85 1.62
N PRO A 52 7.74 18.02 1.63
CA PRO A 52 6.82 17.93 0.50
C PRO A 52 6.36 19.34 0.08
N PRO A 53 6.37 19.66 -1.23
CA PRO A 53 5.96 20.96 -1.75
C PRO A 53 4.60 21.36 -1.18
N GLN A 54 4.39 22.64 -0.89
CA GLN A 54 3.16 23.10 -0.22
C GLN A 54 1.88 22.68 -0.96
N GLU A 55 1.96 22.55 -2.29
CA GLU A 55 0.89 22.09 -3.18
C GLU A 55 0.53 20.60 -3.03
N SER A 56 1.42 19.79 -2.47
CA SER A 56 1.17 18.37 -2.18
C SER A 56 0.52 18.13 -0.81
N ARG A 57 0.30 19.20 -0.02
CA ARG A 57 -0.38 19.12 1.27
C ARG A 57 -1.89 19.04 1.04
N LEU A 58 -2.49 17.90 1.39
CA LEU A 58 -3.94 17.66 1.31
C LEU A 58 -4.80 18.62 2.15
N VAL A 59 -4.18 19.42 3.01
CA VAL A 59 -4.80 20.48 3.80
C VAL A 59 -3.87 21.68 3.72
N SER A 60 -4.27 22.75 3.01
CA SER A 60 -3.53 24.02 3.07
C SER A 60 -3.51 24.50 4.53
N ALA A 61 -2.41 25.13 4.96
CA ALA A 61 -2.19 25.52 6.36
C ALA A 61 -3.26 26.49 6.91
N ASP A 62 -4.06 27.08 6.03
CA ASP A 62 -5.02 28.15 6.23
C ASP A 62 -6.47 27.78 5.86
N ILE A 63 -6.77 26.50 5.64
CA ILE A 63 -8.16 26.05 5.47
C ILE A 63 -8.86 26.06 6.83
N HIS A 64 -9.43 27.20 7.17
CA HIS A 64 -10.41 27.29 8.24
C HIS A 64 -11.68 26.56 7.79
N GLN A 65 -11.77 25.27 8.13
CA GLN A 65 -12.99 24.47 8.02
C GLN A 65 -14.00 24.96 9.08
N ARG A 66 -14.55 26.16 8.88
CA ARG A 66 -15.66 26.68 9.68
C ARG A 66 -16.94 26.48 8.89
N LEU A 67 -17.36 25.23 8.77
CA LEU A 67 -18.78 24.98 8.56
C LEU A 67 -19.49 25.54 9.81
N PRO A 68 -20.49 26.42 9.69
CA PRO A 68 -21.22 26.91 10.85
C PRO A 68 -21.79 25.73 11.63
N VAL A 69 -21.28 25.51 12.84
CA VAL A 69 -21.80 24.50 13.76
C VAL A 69 -23.21 24.93 14.12
N SER A 70 -24.21 24.17 13.66
CA SER A 70 -25.61 24.39 14.03
C SER A 70 -25.73 24.27 15.54
N ARG A 71 -25.80 25.41 16.25
CA ARG A 71 -26.10 25.42 17.68
C ARG A 71 -27.58 25.04 17.85
N PRO A 72 -27.92 24.09 18.74
CA PRO A 72 -29.31 23.86 19.11
C PRO A 72 -29.86 25.14 19.73
N GLN A 73 -30.77 25.80 19.03
CA GLN A 73 -31.55 26.90 19.59
C GLN A 73 -32.38 26.31 20.71
N ARG A 74 -32.07 26.66 21.97
CA ARG A 74 -32.94 26.33 23.11
C ARG A 74 -34.24 27.08 22.89
N THR A 75 -35.20 26.40 22.28
CA THR A 75 -36.57 26.89 22.12
C THR A 75 -37.16 27.00 23.51
N ALA A 76 -37.25 28.23 24.02
CA ALA A 76 -38.24 28.55 25.04
C ALA A 76 -39.60 28.17 24.44
N ALA A 77 -40.26 27.23 25.10
CA ALA A 77 -41.54 26.69 24.69
C ALA A 77 -42.58 27.81 24.61
N THR A 78 -43.06 28.11 23.41
CA THR A 78 -44.42 28.63 23.18
C THR A 78 -44.83 28.44 21.72
N SER A 79 -45.93 27.71 21.56
CA SER A 79 -46.85 27.64 20.41
C SER A 79 -46.48 26.77 19.19
N ALA A 80 -47.41 25.84 18.93
CA ALA A 80 -47.68 25.09 17.70
C ALA A 80 -46.63 24.08 17.23
N ALA A 81 -46.78 22.83 17.69
CA ALA A 81 -46.23 21.67 17.02
C ALA A 81 -46.67 21.60 15.54
N PRO A 82 -45.78 21.36 14.57
CA PRO A 82 -46.21 20.98 13.24
C PRO A 82 -46.75 19.55 13.33
N ARG A 83 -48.03 19.38 12.97
CA ARG A 83 -48.60 18.06 12.69
C ARG A 83 -47.66 17.32 11.73
N LEU A 84 -47.19 16.14 12.14
CA LEU A 84 -46.50 15.20 11.26
C LEU A 84 -47.45 14.86 10.11
N ALA A 85 -47.25 15.46 8.95
CA ALA A 85 -47.93 15.07 7.74
C ALA A 85 -47.54 13.63 7.41
N ALA A 86 -48.54 12.78 7.16
CA ALA A 86 -48.35 11.42 6.67
C ALA A 86 -47.39 11.41 5.46
N PRO A 87 -46.58 10.35 5.26
CA PRO A 87 -45.68 10.28 4.12
C PRO A 87 -46.53 10.34 2.84
N GLY A 88 -46.47 11.48 2.16
CA GLY A 88 -47.06 11.63 0.84
C GLY A 88 -46.43 10.62 -0.13
N PRO A 89 -47.12 10.26 -1.22
CA PRO A 89 -46.57 9.36 -2.23
C PRO A 89 -45.19 9.85 -2.68
N PRO A 90 -44.22 8.93 -2.90
CA PRO A 90 -42.87 9.30 -3.28
C PRO A 90 -42.90 10.15 -4.54
N ASP A 91 -42.24 11.31 -4.48
CA ASP A 91 -42.10 12.20 -5.61
C ASP A 91 -41.46 11.43 -6.78
N ILE A 92 -42.23 11.29 -7.88
CA ILE A 92 -41.85 10.52 -9.06
C ILE A 92 -40.52 11.06 -9.63
N SER A 93 -40.28 12.37 -9.50
CA SER A 93 -39.03 13.00 -9.93
C SER A 93 -37.82 12.53 -9.11
N ALA A 94 -37.97 12.40 -7.79
CA ALA A 94 -36.92 11.91 -6.90
C ALA A 94 -36.63 10.41 -7.13
N LEU A 95 -37.66 9.61 -7.44
CA LEU A 95 -37.48 8.19 -7.78
C LEU A 95 -36.67 8.04 -9.08
N ARG A 96 -36.98 8.86 -10.10
CA ARG A 96 -36.27 8.89 -11.37
C ARG A 96 -34.80 9.29 -11.20
N GLN A 97 -34.51 10.36 -10.45
CA GLN A 97 -33.13 10.78 -10.16
C GLN A 97 -32.32 9.67 -9.48
N ARG A 98 -32.93 8.98 -8.51
CA ARG A 98 -32.29 7.84 -7.82
C ARG A 98 -31.99 6.68 -8.77
N GLN A 99 -32.86 6.44 -9.76
CA GLN A 99 -32.63 5.40 -10.76
C GLN A 99 -31.49 5.77 -11.72
N GLU A 100 -31.44 7.02 -12.17
CA GLU A 100 -30.37 7.55 -13.01
C GLU A 100 -29.01 7.51 -12.29
N GLU A 101 -28.98 7.87 -11.00
CA GLU A 101 -27.79 7.77 -10.16
C GLU A 101 -27.31 6.32 -9.99
N ARG A 102 -28.23 5.38 -9.75
CA ARG A 102 -27.92 3.94 -9.69
C ARG A 102 -27.31 3.45 -11.00
N GLN A 103 -27.89 3.82 -12.14
CA GLN A 103 -27.36 3.44 -13.46
C GLN A 103 -25.96 4.01 -13.67
N ARG A 104 -25.72 5.25 -13.27
CA ARG A 104 -24.39 5.88 -13.32
C ARG A 104 -23.36 5.11 -12.50
N TYR A 105 -23.69 4.72 -11.27
CA TYR A 105 -22.79 3.94 -10.43
C TYR A 105 -22.55 2.52 -10.95
N VAL A 106 -23.55 1.88 -11.55
CA VAL A 106 -23.38 0.57 -12.21
C VAL A 106 -22.39 0.69 -13.36
N ALA A 107 -22.52 1.70 -14.23
CA ALA A 107 -21.58 1.93 -15.33
C ALA A 107 -20.15 2.16 -14.82
N MET A 108 -19.97 2.96 -13.77
CA MET A 108 -18.66 3.17 -13.15
C MET A 108 -18.08 1.88 -12.54
N ALA A 109 -18.93 1.03 -11.94
CA ALA A 109 -18.50 -0.24 -11.38
C ALA A 109 -18.03 -1.21 -12.47
N GLU A 110 -18.72 -1.27 -13.60
CA GLU A 110 -18.29 -2.08 -14.76
C GLU A 110 -16.96 -1.58 -15.32
N GLN A 111 -16.80 -0.26 -15.54
CA GLN A 111 -15.51 0.32 -15.96
C GLN A 111 -14.38 -0.02 -14.99
N ARG A 112 -14.63 0.03 -13.69
CA ARG A 112 -13.64 -0.34 -12.67
C ARG A 112 -13.26 -1.81 -12.76
N LYS A 113 -14.21 -2.71 -13.04
CA LYS A 113 -13.92 -4.14 -13.25
C LYS A 113 -13.03 -4.35 -14.48
N GLU A 114 -13.30 -3.64 -15.57
CA GLU A 114 -12.48 -3.70 -16.79
C GLU A 114 -11.03 -3.27 -16.54
N ILE A 115 -10.84 -2.14 -15.85
CA ILE A 115 -9.50 -1.65 -15.48
C ILE A 115 -8.76 -2.69 -14.63
N LEU A 116 -9.43 -3.25 -13.61
CA LEU A 116 -8.83 -4.26 -12.74
C LEU A 116 -8.47 -5.54 -13.51
N ALA A 117 -9.31 -5.97 -14.45
CA ALA A 117 -9.02 -7.12 -15.30
C ALA A 117 -7.79 -6.89 -16.19
N LEU A 118 -7.68 -5.69 -16.78
CA LEU A 118 -6.52 -5.29 -17.59
C LEU A 118 -5.22 -5.29 -16.76
N LEU A 119 -5.26 -4.70 -15.56
CA LEU A 119 -4.09 -4.67 -14.66
C LEU A 119 -3.66 -6.07 -14.22
N ARG A 120 -4.62 -6.97 -13.94
CA ARG A 120 -4.32 -8.38 -13.62
C ARG A 120 -3.58 -9.06 -14.78
N ARG A 121 -4.09 -8.91 -16.00
CA ARG A 121 -3.46 -9.47 -17.20
C ARG A 121 -2.05 -8.93 -17.42
N GLN A 122 -1.85 -7.62 -17.26
CA GLN A 122 -0.52 -7.01 -17.37
C GLN A 122 0.46 -7.57 -16.33
N ARG A 123 0.00 -7.72 -15.07
CA ARG A 123 0.81 -8.31 -14.01
C ARG A 123 1.18 -9.75 -14.32
N GLU A 124 0.24 -10.56 -14.79
CA GLU A 124 0.50 -11.96 -15.20
C GLU A 124 1.53 -12.04 -16.33
N GLN A 125 1.39 -11.19 -17.35
CA GLN A 125 2.37 -11.11 -18.44
C GLN A 125 3.75 -10.71 -17.96
N ARG A 126 3.84 -9.76 -17.02
CA ARG A 126 5.11 -9.37 -16.39
C ARG A 126 5.74 -10.56 -15.67
N ILE A 127 4.98 -11.25 -14.82
CA ILE A 127 5.44 -12.44 -14.08
C ILE A 127 5.92 -13.53 -15.04
N GLN A 128 5.18 -13.80 -16.11
CA GLN A 128 5.58 -14.80 -17.11
C GLN A 128 6.91 -14.46 -17.80
N LYS A 129 7.12 -13.19 -18.16
CA LYS A 129 8.39 -12.74 -18.75
C LYS A 129 9.54 -12.85 -17.75
N GLU A 130 9.30 -12.46 -16.50
CA GLU A 130 10.30 -12.55 -15.43
C GLU A 130 10.68 -14.01 -15.12
N LEU A 131 9.70 -14.92 -15.10
CA LEU A 131 9.92 -16.37 -14.92
C LEU A 131 10.86 -16.96 -15.98
N LEU A 132 10.74 -16.53 -17.24
CA LEU A 132 11.64 -16.98 -18.32
C LEU A 132 13.04 -16.36 -18.23
N SER A 133 13.16 -15.20 -17.58
CA SER A 133 14.45 -14.52 -17.35
C SER A 133 15.17 -14.96 -16.07
N VAL A 134 14.58 -15.87 -15.28
CA VAL A 134 15.28 -16.51 -14.16
C VAL A 134 16.56 -17.14 -14.74
N PRO A 135 17.74 -16.89 -14.14
CA PRO A 135 19.01 -17.29 -14.72
C PRO A 135 18.99 -18.77 -15.06
N PHE A 136 19.02 -19.07 -16.35
CA PHE A 136 19.37 -20.38 -16.88
C PHE A 136 20.72 -20.72 -16.28
N LYS A 137 20.75 -21.61 -15.29
CA LYS A 137 22.00 -22.20 -14.84
C LYS A 137 22.47 -23.06 -16.01
N PRO A 138 23.53 -22.67 -16.75
CA PRO A 138 24.09 -23.59 -17.72
C PRO A 138 24.46 -24.84 -16.94
N LYS A 139 23.85 -25.97 -17.29
CA LYS A 139 24.30 -27.26 -16.79
C LYS A 139 25.75 -27.37 -17.23
N THR A 140 26.68 -27.08 -16.32
CA THR A 140 28.10 -27.30 -16.51
C THR A 140 28.23 -28.79 -16.80
N LYS A 141 28.28 -29.15 -18.07
CA LYS A 141 28.60 -30.52 -18.50
C LYS A 141 30.08 -30.69 -18.23
N LEU A 142 30.41 -30.91 -16.96
CA LEU A 142 31.63 -31.59 -16.59
C LEU A 142 31.47 -33.00 -17.15
N ASN A 143 32.20 -33.20 -18.24
CA ASN A 143 32.47 -34.45 -18.88
C ASN A 143 32.51 -35.60 -17.85
N ARG A 144 31.51 -36.49 -17.89
CA ARG A 144 31.62 -37.80 -17.28
C ARG A 144 31.17 -38.81 -18.31
N GLU A 145 32.16 -39.54 -18.77
CA GLU A 145 32.05 -40.70 -19.64
C GLU A 145 30.89 -41.63 -19.26
N LYS A 146 30.32 -42.21 -20.31
CA LYS A 146 29.50 -43.43 -20.35
C LYS A 146 29.66 -44.33 -19.12
N VAL A 147 28.61 -44.46 -18.29
CA VAL A 147 28.29 -45.69 -17.54
C VAL A 147 26.76 -45.77 -17.32
N GLN A 148 26.11 -46.76 -17.96
CA GLN A 148 24.82 -47.35 -17.54
C GLN A 148 25.04 -48.30 -16.34
N PRO A 149 24.03 -48.89 -15.66
CA PRO A 149 22.64 -48.52 -15.40
C PRO A 149 22.39 -48.31 -13.88
N GLN A 150 21.15 -47.99 -13.51
CA GLN A 150 20.71 -47.65 -12.15
C GLN A 150 21.11 -48.67 -11.07
N LYS A 151 21.71 -48.18 -9.99
CA LYS A 151 21.71 -48.83 -8.66
C LYS A 151 20.68 -48.11 -7.79
N PRO A 152 19.87 -48.84 -6.99
CA PRO A 152 18.98 -48.22 -6.03
C PRO A 152 19.80 -47.38 -5.03
N SER A 153 19.21 -46.25 -4.66
CA SER A 153 19.85 -45.28 -3.76
C SER A 153 19.95 -45.85 -2.34
N GLU A 154 20.96 -45.43 -1.58
CA GLU A 154 21.15 -45.89 -0.19
C GLU A 154 19.92 -45.64 0.70
N SER A 155 19.09 -44.64 0.39
CA SER A 155 17.85 -44.40 1.14
C SER A 155 16.78 -45.48 0.88
N GLU A 156 16.70 -46.05 -0.33
CA GLU A 156 15.76 -47.14 -0.62
C GLU A 156 16.14 -48.42 0.10
N MET A 157 17.45 -48.69 0.24
CA MET A 157 17.96 -49.86 0.98
C MET A 157 17.66 -49.75 2.49
N ASP A 158 17.79 -48.55 3.05
CA ASP A 158 17.51 -48.30 4.47
C ASP A 158 16.01 -48.42 4.77
N GLU A 159 15.14 -47.92 3.89
CA GLU A 159 13.69 -48.07 4.02
C GLU A 159 13.24 -49.53 3.95
N GLU A 160 13.87 -50.34 3.11
CA GLU A 160 13.56 -51.77 3.00
C GLU A 160 14.01 -52.56 4.24
N LEU A 161 15.16 -52.19 4.83
CA LEU A 161 15.63 -52.79 6.08
C LEU A 161 14.66 -52.53 7.25
N VAL A 162 14.15 -51.30 7.35
CA VAL A 162 13.17 -50.91 8.38
C VAL A 162 11.87 -51.71 8.24
N ARG A 163 11.43 -51.99 7.00
CA ARG A 163 10.21 -52.78 6.76
C ARG A 163 10.35 -54.26 7.10
N GLN A 164 11.55 -54.84 7.05
CA GLN A 164 11.77 -56.26 7.38
C GLN A 164 11.84 -56.54 8.90
N LEU A 165 11.92 -55.50 9.73
CA LEU A 165 12.05 -55.61 11.19
C LEU A 165 10.73 -55.34 11.95
N GLN A 166 9.65 -54.97 11.25
CA GLN A 166 8.29 -54.85 11.80
C GLN A 166 7.48 -56.11 11.52
#